data_AF-A0A8X7BQZ3-F1
#
_entry.id   AF-A0A8X7BQZ3-F1
#
_cell.length_a   1.000
_cell.length_b   1.000
_cell.length_c   1.000
_cell.angle_alpha   90.00
_cell.angle_beta   90.00
_cell.angle_gamma   90.00
#
_symmetry.space_group_name_H-M   'P 1'
#
loop_
_entity.id
_entity.type
_entity.pdbx_description
1 polymer ?
#
loop_
_entity_poly.entity_id
_entity_poly.type
_entity_poly.pdbx_seq_one_letter_code
_entity_poly.pdbx_strand_id
1 'polypeptide(L)'
;MVWIHGGFLQFGNGNEPGISPTAKLAKKMNMVFVSMNYRLYTLGFMALDILTDDILTDSKGNYGLWDQLCALQWVKENIKNFGGDPRKVCVLISIIMCKNEK
;
A
#
# COMPACT_ATOMS: atom_id res chain seq x y z
N MET A 1 -6.26 -3.85 9.88
CA MET A 1 -6.30 -2.67 8.99
C MET A 1 -5.08 -2.70 8.10
N VAL A 2 -5.25 -2.50 6.80
CA VAL A 2 -4.16 -2.36 5.84
C VAL A 2 -3.98 -0.87 5.57
N TRP A 3 -2.80 -0.35 5.88
CA TRP A 3 -2.44 1.05 5.68
C TRP A 3 -1.61 1.19 4.40
N ILE A 4 -2.08 2.06 3.51
CA ILE A 4 -1.39 2.40 2.27
C ILE A 4 -0.97 3.87 2.39
N HIS A 5 0.34 4.11 2.28
CA HIS A 5 0.86 5.47 2.36
C HIS A 5 0.42 6.30 1.15
N GLY A 6 0.24 7.60 1.38
CA GLY A 6 -0.02 8.59 0.33
C GLY A 6 1.25 9.02 -0.39
N GLY A 7 1.29 10.28 -0.80
CA GLY A 7 2.43 10.88 -1.50
C GLY A 7 2.24 11.00 -3.01
N PHE A 8 1.00 11.19 -3.46
CA PHE A 8 0.61 11.44 -4.86
C PHE A 8 1.10 10.38 -5.85
N LEU A 9 1.32 9.14 -5.38
CA LEU A 9 1.94 8.05 -6.15
C LEU A 9 3.40 8.31 -6.54
N GLN A 10 4.03 9.37 -6.02
CA GLN A 10 5.39 9.80 -6.35
C GLN A 10 6.40 9.47 -5.25
N PHE A 11 6.00 9.54 -3.98
CA PHE A 11 6.88 9.35 -2.81
C PHE A 11 6.13 8.73 -1.62
N GLY A 12 6.85 8.47 -0.53
CA GLY A 12 6.33 7.86 0.69
C GLY A 12 6.83 6.43 0.87
N ASN A 13 6.52 5.83 2.01
CA ASN A 13 6.85 4.44 2.30
C ASN A 13 5.93 3.86 3.40
N GLY A 14 5.96 2.53 3.52
CA GLY A 14 5.17 1.74 4.48
C GLY A 14 5.48 2.01 5.97
N ASN A 15 6.53 2.76 6.30
CA ASN A 15 6.99 2.94 7.67
C ASN A 15 7.42 4.39 7.95
N GLU A 16 6.67 5.36 7.41
CA GLU A 16 6.99 6.78 7.58
C GLU A 16 6.74 7.26 9.02
N PRO A 17 7.79 7.70 9.75
CA PRO A 17 7.64 8.12 11.14
C PRO A 17 6.63 9.25 11.31
N GLY A 18 5.70 9.06 12.25
CA GLY A 18 4.65 10.04 12.55
C GLY A 18 3.44 10.00 11.61
N ILE A 19 3.47 9.19 10.54
CA ILE A 19 2.33 8.99 9.64
C ILE A 19 1.85 7.54 9.66
N SER A 20 2.76 6.56 9.59
CA SER A 20 2.39 5.15 9.59
C SER A 20 1.85 4.70 10.97
N PRO A 21 0.87 3.77 11.01
CA PRO A 21 0.39 3.18 12.26
C PRO A 21 1.54 2.56 13.07
N THR A 22 1.47 2.72 14.40
CA THR A 22 2.50 2.20 15.31
C THR A 22 2.01 0.98 16.07
N ALA A 23 2.93 0.16 16.57
CA ALA A 23 2.59 -0.96 17.46
C ALA A 23 1.81 -0.52 18.71
N LYS A 24 2.08 0.70 19.22
CA LYS A 24 1.32 1.30 20.33
C LYS A 24 -0.15 1.53 19.94
N LEU A 25 -0.41 2.02 18.74
CA LEU A 25 -1.76 2.18 18.21
C LEU A 25 -2.45 0.82 17.99
N ALA A 26 -1.72 -0.15 17.43
CA ALA A 26 -2.20 -1.53 17.24
C ALA A 26 -2.71 -2.13 18.56
N LYS A 27 -1.92 -2.00 19.63
CA LYS A 27 -2.27 -2.45 20.97
C LYS A 27 -3.48 -1.70 21.53
N LYS A 28 -3.49 -0.36 21.42
CA LYS A 28 -4.59 0.47 21.95
C LYS A 28 -5.94 0.15 21.29
N MET A 29 -5.92 -0.13 19.99
CA MET A 29 -7.12 -0.39 19.20
C MET A 29 -7.48 -1.89 19.13
N ASN A 30 -6.68 -2.76 19.76
CA ASN A 30 -6.80 -4.21 19.71
C ASN A 30 -7.00 -4.76 18.28
N MET A 31 -6.11 -4.36 17.37
CA MET A 31 -6.16 -4.77 15.97
C MET A 31 -4.79 -5.04 15.38
N VAL A 32 -4.74 -5.85 14.33
CA VAL A 32 -3.54 -6.04 13.50
C VAL A 32 -3.44 -4.91 12.47
N PHE A 33 -2.28 -4.27 12.41
CA PHE A 33 -1.92 -3.32 11.36
C PHE A 33 -0.94 -3.98 10.39
N VAL A 34 -1.18 -3.78 9.10
CA VAL A 34 -0.26 -4.15 8.02
C VAL A 34 0.03 -2.89 7.22
N SER A 35 1.30 -2.59 7.00
CA SER A 35 1.75 -1.59 6.05
C SER A 35 2.57 -2.25 4.96
N MET A 36 2.65 -1.59 3.80
CA MET A 36 3.36 -2.10 2.63
C MET A 36 4.07 -0.97 1.90
N ASN A 37 5.10 -1.35 1.15
CA ASN A 37 5.61 -0.52 0.06
C ASN A 37 4.93 -0.96 -1.23
N TYR A 38 4.74 -0.02 -2.15
CA TYR A 38 4.34 -0.27 -3.52
C TYR A 38 5.23 0.55 -4.44
N ARG A 39 5.39 0.15 -5.70
CA ARG A 39 6.18 0.92 -6.65
C ARG A 39 5.55 2.30 -6.86
N LEU A 40 6.41 3.31 -6.92
CA LEU A 40 6.06 4.72 -7.05
C LEU A 40 6.66 5.29 -8.33
N TYR A 41 6.24 6.52 -8.65
CA TYR A 41 6.79 7.29 -9.74
C TYR A 41 6.73 6.49 -11.06
N THR A 42 7.72 6.69 -11.90
CA THR A 42 7.92 5.98 -13.16
C THR A 42 7.88 4.45 -12.99
N LEU A 43 8.46 3.89 -11.92
CA LEU A 43 8.48 2.43 -11.74
C LEU A 43 7.10 1.84 -11.43
N GLY A 44 6.21 2.62 -10.81
CA GLY A 44 4.86 2.20 -10.47
C GLY A 44 3.82 2.53 -11.53
N PHE A 45 4.04 3.59 -12.30
CA PHE A 45 2.97 4.24 -13.08
C PHE A 45 3.38 4.66 -14.50
N MET A 46 4.54 4.23 -14.98
CA MET A 46 4.88 4.37 -16.40
C MET A 46 3.94 3.50 -17.25
N ALA A 47 3.28 4.15 -18.21
CA ALA A 47 2.43 3.53 -19.21
C ALA A 47 2.84 4.10 -20.58
N LEU A 48 3.69 3.36 -21.30
CA LEU A 48 4.14 3.73 -22.64
C LEU A 48 3.61 2.68 -23.63
N ASP A 49 3.19 3.10 -24.81
CA ASP A 49 2.65 2.20 -25.84
C ASP A 49 3.67 1.11 -26.22
N ILE A 50 4.97 1.45 -26.25
CA ILE A 50 6.05 0.47 -26.50
C ILE A 50 6.13 -0.66 -25.45
N LEU A 51 5.57 -0.44 -24.25
CA LEU A 51 5.49 -1.47 -23.21
C LEU A 51 4.23 -2.35 -23.35
N THR A 52 3.27 -1.96 -24.19
CA THR A 52 2.02 -2.69 -24.38
C THR A 52 2.08 -3.74 -25.48
N ASP A 53 3.09 -3.66 -26.36
CA ASP A 53 3.34 -4.64 -27.44
C ASP A 53 4.14 -5.86 -26.97
N ASP A 54 4.60 -5.90 -25.71
CA ASP A 54 5.33 -7.04 -25.17
C ASP A 54 4.35 -8.16 -24.75
N ILE A 55 4.41 -9.28 -25.48
CA ILE A 55 3.54 -10.47 -25.36
C ILE A 55 3.55 -11.10 -23.96
N LEU A 56 4.58 -10.82 -23.15
CA LEU A 56 4.80 -11.50 -21.87
C LEU A 56 3.90 -11.01 -20.74
N THR A 57 3.39 -9.78 -20.81
CA THR A 57 2.45 -9.26 -19.81
C THR A 57 1.48 -8.31 -20.49
N ASP A 58 0.16 -8.53 -20.41
CA ASP A 58 -0.89 -7.57 -20.80
C ASP A 58 -0.93 -6.35 -19.85
N SER A 59 0.24 -5.84 -19.48
CA SER A 59 0.45 -4.85 -18.45
C SER A 59 0.56 -3.46 -19.06
N LYS A 60 -0.49 -2.67 -18.89
CA LYS A 60 -0.63 -1.33 -19.46
C LYS A 60 -0.23 -0.22 -18.48
N GLY A 61 0.71 -0.52 -17.57
CA GLY A 61 1.09 0.36 -16.45
C GLY A 61 0.33 0.04 -15.16
N ASN A 62 0.21 1.03 -14.27
CA ASN A 62 -0.42 0.89 -12.94
C ASN A 62 0.18 -0.21 -12.05
N TYR A 63 1.45 -0.55 -12.27
CA TYR A 63 2.22 -1.51 -11.49
C TYR A 63 2.17 -1.25 -9.97
N GLY A 64 2.13 0.01 -9.53
CA GLY A 64 1.96 0.34 -8.12
C GLY A 64 0.59 -0.10 -7.56
N LEU A 65 -0.47 -0.08 -8.37
CA LEU A 65 -1.78 -0.62 -7.98
C LEU A 65 -1.77 -2.15 -7.97
N TRP A 66 -1.06 -2.77 -8.92
CA TRP A 66 -0.85 -4.23 -8.92
C TRP A 66 -0.11 -4.71 -7.68
N ASP A 67 0.90 -3.96 -7.23
CA ASP A 67 1.61 -4.26 -5.98
C ASP A 67 0.67 -4.19 -4.77
N GLN A 68 -0.19 -3.17 -4.70
CA GLN A 68 -1.19 -3.04 -3.65
C GLN A 68 -2.19 -4.21 -3.67
N LEU A 69 -2.65 -4.62 -4.86
CA LEU A 69 -3.54 -5.77 -5.01
C LEU A 69 -2.87 -7.07 -4.54
N CYS A 70 -1.63 -7.30 -4.97
CA CYS A 70 -0.83 -8.46 -4.56
C CYS A 70 -0.65 -8.50 -3.03
N ALA A 71 -0.33 -7.36 -2.42
CA ALA A 71 -0.21 -7.25 -0.97
C ALA A 71 -1.54 -7.51 -0.25
N LEU A 72 -2.68 -7.04 -0.79
CA LEU A 72 -4.00 -7.33 -0.24
C LEU A 72 -4.38 -8.81 -0.35
N GLN A 73 -4.02 -9.48 -1.45
CA GLN A 73 -4.16 -10.93 -1.60
C GLN A 73 -3.32 -11.66 -0.55
N TRP A 74 -2.06 -11.27 -0.40
CA TRP A 74 -1.19 -11.82 0.64
C TRP A 74 -1.78 -11.63 2.03
N VAL A 75 -2.31 -10.43 2.37
CA VAL A 75 -2.99 -10.19 3.63
C VAL A 75 -4.18 -11.14 3.79
N LYS A 76 -5.04 -11.27 2.78
CA LYS A 76 -6.22 -12.14 2.85
C LYS A 76 -5.86 -13.60 3.12
N GLU A 77 -4.76 -14.08 2.55
CA GLU A 77 -4.29 -15.46 2.71
C GLU A 77 -3.55 -15.69 4.04
N ASN A 78 -2.84 -14.69 4.56
CA ASN A 78 -1.88 -14.88 5.64
C ASN A 78 -2.28 -14.25 6.98
N ILE A 79 -3.18 -13.27 7.01
CA ILE A 79 -3.41 -12.44 8.21
C ILE A 79 -3.93 -13.24 9.42
N LYS A 80 -4.56 -14.40 9.18
CA LYS A 80 -4.99 -15.32 10.25
C LYS A 80 -3.83 -15.77 11.12
N ASN A 81 -2.64 -15.95 10.54
CA ASN A 81 -1.44 -16.38 11.26
C ASN A 81 -0.87 -15.29 12.19
N PHE A 82 -1.30 -14.03 11.99
CA PHE A 82 -0.92 -12.88 12.80
C PHE A 82 -2.03 -12.45 13.78
N GLY A 83 -3.09 -13.26 13.93
CA GLY A 83 -4.22 -12.98 14.81
C GLY A 83 -5.31 -12.06 14.23
N GLY A 84 -5.30 -11.79 12.92
CA GLY A 84 -6.36 -11.05 12.24
C GLY A 84 -7.46 -11.93 11.65
N ASP A 85 -8.62 -11.34 11.33
CA ASP A 85 -9.69 -12.01 10.58
C ASP A 85 -9.64 -11.56 9.11
N PRO A 86 -9.39 -12.47 8.14
CA PRO A 86 -9.32 -12.12 6.71
C PRO A 86 -10.64 -11.60 6.13
N ARG A 87 -11.76 -11.76 6.84
CA ARG A 87 -13.07 -11.20 6.45
C ARG A 87 -13.31 -9.79 7.00
N LYS A 88 -12.46 -9.31 7.91
CA LYS A 88 -12.55 -7.99 8.56
C LYS A 88 -11.36 -7.10 8.18
N VAL A 89 -11.00 -7.11 6.90
CA VAL A 89 -9.94 -6.26 6.37
C VAL A 89 -10.53 -4.89 6.01
N CYS A 90 -10.02 -3.84 6.64
CA CYS A 90 -10.30 -2.45 6.32
C CYS A 90 -9.04 -1.81 5.73
N VAL A 91 -9.18 -1.14 4.59
CA VAL A 91 -8.10 -0.41 3.90
C VAL A 91 -8.20 1.07 4.29
N LEU A 92 -7.08 1.65 4.72
CA LEU A 92 -6.96 3.07 5.01
C LEU A 92 -5.83 3.65 4.16
N ILE A 93 -6.15 4.67 3.36
CA ILE A 93 -5.19 5.39 2.54
C ILE A 93 -4.89 6.73 3.22
N SER A 94 -3.61 7.03 3.43
CA SER A 94 -3.20 8.34 3.92
C SER A 94 -3.24 9.35 2.78
N ILE A 95 -3.91 10.49 3.00
CA ILE A 95 -3.77 11.67 2.15
C ILE A 95 -2.83 12.61 2.90
N ILE A 96 -1.64 12.83 2.36
CA ILE A 96 -0.73 13.85 2.89
C ILE A 96 -1.28 15.20 2.40
N MET A 97 -2.08 15.86 3.22
CA MET A 97 -2.28 17.31 3.10
C MET A 97 -0.98 17.98 3.52
N CYS A 98 -0.55 18.98 2.75
CA CYS A 98 0.66 19.76 3.00
C CYS A 98 0.80 20.03 4.51
N LYS A 99 1.87 19.51 5.13
CA LYS A 99 2.22 19.93 6.50
C LYS A 99 2.39 21.45 6.41
N ASN A 100 1.54 22.19 7.10
CA ASN A 100 1.85 23.59 7.40
C ASN A 100 3.06 23.53 8.32
N GLU A 101 4.25 23.69 7.74
CA GLU A 101 5.45 24.00 8.49
C GLU A 101 5.22 25.38 9.12
N LYS A 102 5.05 25.38 10.45
CA LYS A 102 5.29 26.55 11.29
C LYS A 102 6.57 26.33 12.05
#